data_AF-A0A348FW21-F1
#
_entry.id   AF-A0A348FW21-F1
#
_cell.length_a   1.000
_cell.length_b   1.000
_cell.length_c   1.000
_cell.angle_alpha   90.00
_cell.angle_beta   90.00
_cell.angle_gamma   90.00
#
_symmetry.space_group_name_H-M   'P 1'
#
loop_
_entity.id
_entity.type
_entity.pdbx_description
1 polymer ?
#
loop_
_entity_poly.entity_id
_entity_poly.type
_entity_poly.pdbx_seq_one_letter_code
_entity_poly.pdbx_strand_id
1 'polypeptide(L)'
;MTILRGAVIAAAVSIVLPFSSMAYSKEARTEQVRGHSAGKTCAKTGQTASKSSHAARTKRAGIKRTGAARAGRARTLAARDPSGLALTAGVVKPLADKAAEIVAACGARVISGVRHTRVAGTRTMSLHASGQAIDMRGNPACIYRHLQGWPGGYTTDYGRAQHVHISYGGREHGLRFAHGGKSPSRKASRNIQIARR
;
A
#
# COMPACT_ATOMS: atom_id res chain seq x y z
N MET A 1 -13.06 17.67 60.19
CA MET A 1 -12.63 18.94 59.56
C MET A 1 -11.12 18.92 59.42
N THR A 2 -10.65 18.54 58.23
CA THR A 2 -9.26 18.49 57.71
C THR A 2 -9.36 17.61 56.44
N ILE A 3 -8.81 17.85 55.25
CA ILE A 3 -7.58 18.51 54.82
C ILE A 3 -7.76 19.19 53.45
N LEU A 4 -6.94 20.24 53.33
CA LEU A 4 -6.53 21.16 52.28
C LEU A 4 -6.62 20.81 50.79
N ARG A 5 -6.79 21.92 50.08
CA ARG A 5 -6.64 22.23 48.65
C ARG A 5 -5.19 22.16 48.14
N GLY A 6 -5.04 22.00 46.82
CA GLY A 6 -3.92 22.51 46.01
C GLY A 6 -2.84 21.47 45.68
N ALA A 7 -2.14 21.50 44.55
CA ALA A 7 -2.18 22.36 43.38
C ALA A 7 -1.57 21.60 42.20
N VAL A 8 -2.09 21.83 41.00
CA VAL A 8 -1.53 21.37 39.73
C VAL A 8 -0.32 22.23 39.40
N ILE A 9 0.85 21.65 39.23
CA ILE A 9 2.00 22.32 38.59
C ILE A 9 2.31 21.59 37.30
N ALA A 10 1.88 22.21 36.19
CA ALA A 10 2.32 21.88 34.85
C ALA A 10 3.67 22.58 34.59
N ALA A 11 4.70 21.80 34.30
CA ALA A 11 5.95 22.32 33.77
C ALA A 11 6.08 21.90 32.30
N ALA A 12 5.74 22.80 31.39
CA ALA A 12 5.98 22.65 29.97
C ALA A 12 7.41 23.11 29.65
N VAL A 13 8.32 22.16 29.40
CA VAL A 13 9.66 22.44 28.89
C VAL A 13 9.57 22.52 27.37
N SER A 14 9.65 23.74 26.83
CA SER A 14 9.71 23.98 25.38
C SER A 14 11.16 23.85 24.91
N ILE A 15 11.50 22.72 24.28
CA ILE A 15 12.77 22.56 23.57
C ILE A 15 12.59 23.12 22.16
N VAL A 16 13.16 24.30 21.91
CA VAL A 16 13.29 24.90 20.58
C VAL A 16 14.44 24.18 19.85
N LEU A 17 14.12 23.45 18.79
CA LEU A 17 15.14 22.92 17.86
C LEU A 17 15.16 23.75 16.57
N PRO A 18 16.35 24.05 16.02
CA PRO A 18 16.49 24.84 14.79
C PRO A 18 16.07 24.06 13.55
N PHE A 19 15.21 24.68 12.74
CA PHE A 19 14.86 24.28 11.38
C PHE A 19 16.05 24.54 10.44
N SER A 20 16.76 23.50 10.03
CA SER A 20 17.65 23.55 8.86
C SER A 20 16.82 23.37 7.59
N SER A 21 16.57 24.47 6.90
CA SER A 21 15.97 24.51 5.57
C SER A 21 16.95 23.96 4.52
N MET A 22 16.76 22.72 4.07
CA MET A 22 17.38 22.23 2.84
C MET A 22 16.53 22.65 1.64
N ALA A 23 16.98 23.67 0.93
CA ALA A 23 16.50 24.02 -0.39
C ALA A 23 16.91 22.93 -1.38
N TYR A 24 15.93 22.22 -1.95
CA TYR A 24 16.15 21.29 -3.05
C TYR A 24 15.84 22.00 -4.36
N SER A 25 16.89 22.41 -5.09
CA SER A 25 16.78 22.95 -6.43
C SER A 25 16.34 21.87 -7.42
N LYS A 26 15.26 22.14 -8.15
CA LYS A 26 14.87 21.41 -9.36
C LYS A 26 15.66 21.97 -10.53
N GLU A 27 16.58 21.18 -11.09
CA GLU A 27 17.02 21.39 -12.45
C GLU A 27 16.16 20.58 -13.41
N ALA A 28 15.52 21.29 -14.34
CA ALA A 28 14.95 20.75 -15.55
C ALA A 28 16.04 20.70 -16.61
N ARG A 29 16.24 19.55 -17.26
CA ARG A 29 17.00 19.50 -18.52
C ARG A 29 16.23 18.71 -19.58
N THR A 30 15.91 19.44 -20.62
CA THR A 30 15.44 19.12 -21.97
C THR A 30 16.24 17.97 -22.60
N GLU A 31 15.58 16.99 -23.20
CA GLU A 31 15.42 16.86 -24.67
C GLU A 31 16.71 16.43 -25.39
N GLN A 32 16.74 15.18 -25.86
CA GLN A 32 17.52 14.84 -27.03
C GLN A 32 16.79 13.80 -27.89
N VAL A 33 16.41 14.27 -29.07
CA VAL A 33 15.80 13.58 -30.19
C VAL A 33 16.90 12.99 -31.08
N ARG A 34 16.53 11.94 -31.85
CA ARG A 34 16.98 11.59 -33.22
C ARG A 34 18.02 10.46 -33.44
N GLY A 35 17.66 9.58 -34.40
CA GLY A 35 18.53 8.68 -35.17
C GLY A 35 17.98 7.24 -35.22
N HIS A 36 17.03 6.85 -36.08
CA HIS A 36 17.16 6.40 -37.48
C HIS A 36 18.49 5.70 -37.84
N SER A 37 18.45 4.40 -38.19
CA SER A 37 18.75 3.91 -39.55
C SER A 37 18.54 2.40 -39.72
N ALA A 38 18.06 2.04 -40.91
CA ALA A 38 17.75 0.72 -41.41
C ALA A 38 18.93 0.09 -42.19
N GLY A 39 18.90 -1.24 -42.36
CA GLY A 39 19.69 -2.00 -43.34
C GLY A 39 19.68 -3.49 -42.98
N LYS A 40 18.95 -4.38 -43.69
CA LYS A 40 19.36 -5.09 -44.94
C LYS A 40 20.64 -5.94 -44.70
N THR A 41 20.76 -7.24 -44.98
CA THR A 41 20.12 -8.14 -45.95
C THR A 41 20.56 -9.60 -45.70
N CYS A 42 19.88 -10.52 -46.40
CA CYS A 42 19.98 -11.98 -46.53
C CYS A 42 21.33 -12.61 -46.92
N ALA A 43 21.54 -13.87 -46.51
CA ALA A 43 22.01 -15.08 -47.25
C ALA A 43 22.29 -16.19 -46.20
N LYS A 44 21.74 -17.42 -46.15
CA LYS A 44 21.36 -18.51 -47.08
C LYS A 44 22.54 -19.32 -47.66
N THR A 45 22.95 -20.34 -46.90
CA THR A 45 23.49 -21.64 -47.36
C THR A 45 23.28 -22.60 -46.17
N GLY A 46 22.56 -23.72 -46.19
CA GLY A 46 22.38 -24.70 -47.25
C GLY A 46 23.35 -25.85 -47.03
N GLN A 47 23.01 -26.79 -46.13
CA GLN A 47 23.54 -28.16 -46.17
C GLN A 47 22.61 -29.12 -45.42
N THR A 48 22.09 -30.07 -46.18
CA THR A 48 21.22 -31.18 -45.82
C THR A 48 22.04 -32.37 -45.34
N ALA A 49 21.68 -32.97 -44.20
CA ALA A 49 21.98 -34.38 -43.93
C ALA A 49 20.90 -34.97 -43.01
N SER A 50 20.13 -35.87 -43.60
CA SER A 50 19.08 -36.68 -42.99
C SER A 50 19.65 -37.80 -42.10
N LYS A 51 18.78 -38.27 -41.18
CA LYS A 51 18.80 -39.55 -40.44
C LYS A 51 19.59 -39.57 -39.12
N SER A 52 18.87 -39.46 -38.01
CA SER A 52 18.46 -40.64 -37.22
C SER A 52 17.85 -40.18 -35.88
N SER A 53 16.59 -40.51 -35.73
CA SER A 53 15.82 -40.49 -34.51
C SER A 53 16.36 -41.50 -33.52
N HIS A 54 16.98 -41.06 -32.43
CA HIS A 54 17.02 -41.81 -31.18
C HIS A 54 16.59 -40.95 -30.00
N ALA A 55 15.49 -41.40 -29.41
CA ALA A 55 14.77 -40.79 -28.32
C ALA A 55 15.60 -40.79 -27.03
N ALA A 56 15.94 -39.60 -26.53
CA ALA A 56 16.15 -39.37 -25.10
C ALA A 56 15.04 -38.45 -24.58
N ARG A 57 13.81 -38.98 -24.62
CA ARG A 57 12.61 -38.37 -24.03
C ARG A 57 12.74 -38.49 -22.51
N THR A 58 13.50 -37.59 -21.89
CA THR A 58 13.43 -37.40 -20.44
C THR A 58 12.00 -36.96 -20.13
N LYS A 59 11.24 -37.87 -19.51
CA LYS A 59 9.90 -37.62 -19.00
C LYS A 59 10.02 -36.58 -17.87
N ARG A 60 10.07 -35.28 -18.21
CA ARG A 60 9.66 -34.24 -17.28
C ARG A 60 8.18 -34.43 -17.06
N ALA A 61 7.85 -35.16 -15.99
CA ALA A 61 6.52 -35.19 -15.42
C ALA A 61 6.09 -33.74 -15.17
N GLY A 62 5.32 -33.19 -16.10
CA GLY A 62 4.58 -31.97 -15.89
C GLY A 62 3.61 -32.24 -14.76
N ILE A 63 4.01 -31.91 -13.54
CA ILE A 63 3.09 -31.83 -12.41
C ILE A 63 2.10 -30.73 -12.79
N LYS A 64 1.00 -31.13 -13.43
CA LYS A 64 -0.23 -30.36 -13.50
C LYS A 64 -0.65 -30.17 -12.05
N ARG A 65 -0.11 -29.15 -11.39
CA ARG A 65 -0.55 -28.70 -10.07
C ARG A 65 -1.99 -28.22 -10.29
N THR A 66 -2.92 -29.14 -10.07
CA THR A 66 -4.36 -28.90 -10.14
C THR A 66 -4.68 -27.71 -9.24
N GLY A 67 -5.58 -26.82 -9.66
CA GLY A 67 -5.98 -25.65 -8.88
C GLY A 67 -6.38 -25.98 -7.43
N ALA A 68 -6.80 -27.22 -7.18
CA ALA A 68 -7.10 -27.77 -5.87
C ALA A 68 -5.93 -27.69 -4.86
N ALA A 69 -4.69 -27.97 -5.27
CA ALA A 69 -3.53 -27.90 -4.38
C ALA A 69 -3.17 -26.45 -4.00
N ARG A 70 -3.34 -25.51 -4.95
CA ARG A 70 -3.13 -24.07 -4.72
C ARG A 70 -4.22 -23.48 -3.82
N ALA A 71 -5.47 -23.89 -4.02
CA ALA A 71 -6.61 -23.54 -3.15
C ALA A 71 -6.50 -24.16 -1.75
N GLY A 72 -5.98 -25.39 -1.64
CA GLY A 72 -5.70 -26.03 -0.35
C GLY A 72 -4.69 -25.24 0.47
N ARG A 73 -3.54 -24.88 -0.13
CA ARG A 73 -2.49 -24.10 0.56
C ARG A 73 -2.93 -22.69 0.94
N ALA A 74 -3.71 -22.01 0.10
CA ALA A 74 -4.27 -20.69 0.41
C ALA A 74 -5.27 -20.76 1.59
N ARG A 75 -6.10 -21.80 1.65
CA ARG A 75 -7.02 -22.05 2.77
C ARG A 75 -6.27 -22.31 4.07
N THR A 76 -5.18 -23.08 4.04
CA THR A 76 -4.35 -23.31 5.23
C THR A 76 -3.69 -22.04 5.75
N LEU A 77 -3.26 -21.13 4.87
CA LEU A 77 -2.68 -19.85 5.28
C LEU A 77 -3.72 -18.87 5.85
N ALA A 78 -4.91 -18.77 5.24
CA ALA A 78 -5.99 -17.95 5.77
C ALA A 78 -6.54 -18.48 7.11
N ALA A 79 -6.52 -19.81 7.31
CA ALA A 79 -6.86 -20.41 8.61
C ALA A 79 -5.78 -20.15 9.68
N ARG A 80 -4.51 -19.99 9.27
CA ARG A 80 -3.39 -19.69 10.19
C ARG A 80 -3.35 -18.24 10.65
N ASP A 81 -3.84 -17.32 9.82
CA ASP A 81 -3.95 -15.91 10.17
C ASP A 81 -5.30 -15.34 9.71
N PRO A 82 -6.38 -15.55 10.50
CA PRO A 82 -7.69 -15.01 10.18
C PRO A 82 -7.72 -13.47 10.22
N SER A 83 -6.74 -12.84 10.89
CA SER A 83 -6.61 -11.39 11.00
C SER A 83 -5.90 -10.74 9.81
N GLY A 84 -5.11 -11.51 9.07
CA GLY A 84 -4.31 -11.04 7.96
C GLY A 84 -3.18 -10.08 8.36
N LEU A 85 -2.85 -9.96 9.65
CA LEU A 85 -1.77 -9.09 10.13
C LEU A 85 -0.40 -9.45 9.54
N ALA A 86 -0.17 -10.70 9.09
CA ALA A 86 1.04 -11.05 8.36
C ALA A 86 1.23 -10.21 7.07
N LEU A 87 0.15 -9.66 6.49
CA LEU A 87 0.21 -8.78 5.32
C LEU A 87 0.73 -7.38 5.64
N THR A 88 0.85 -6.99 6.91
CA THR A 88 1.45 -5.70 7.30
C THR A 88 2.98 -5.76 7.32
N ALA A 89 3.59 -6.88 6.95
CA ALA A 89 5.03 -6.96 6.75
C ALA A 89 5.49 -5.94 5.67
N GLY A 90 6.41 -5.05 6.04
CA GLY A 90 6.90 -3.97 5.18
C GLY A 90 5.99 -2.73 5.12
N VAL A 91 4.91 -2.69 5.91
CA VAL A 91 4.08 -1.50 6.10
C VAL A 91 4.74 -0.58 7.14
N VAL A 92 4.62 0.73 6.95
CA VAL A 92 5.14 1.72 7.92
C VAL A 92 4.53 1.51 9.31
N LYS A 93 5.38 1.60 10.35
CA LYS A 93 5.00 1.22 11.73
C LYS A 93 3.69 1.85 12.22
N PRO A 94 3.43 3.17 12.08
CA PRO A 94 2.18 3.76 12.57
C PRO A 94 0.93 3.14 11.94
N LEU A 95 1.01 2.79 10.66
CA LEU A 95 -0.10 2.17 9.94
C LEU A 95 -0.29 0.70 10.34
N ALA A 96 0.81 -0.04 10.55
CA ALA A 96 0.75 -1.40 11.08
C ALA A 96 0.16 -1.46 12.49
N ASP A 97 0.56 -0.53 13.38
CA ASP A 97 0.02 -0.42 14.74
C ASP A 97 -1.49 -0.14 14.70
N LYS A 98 -1.92 0.80 13.87
CA LYS A 98 -3.35 1.12 13.70
C LYS A 98 -4.14 -0.07 13.13
N ALA A 99 -3.55 -0.84 12.22
CA ALA A 99 -4.16 -2.06 11.72
C ALA A 99 -4.39 -3.07 12.84
N ALA A 100 -3.37 -3.31 13.68
CA ALA A 100 -3.44 -4.21 14.82
C ALA A 100 -4.51 -3.78 15.83
N GLU A 101 -4.61 -2.48 16.12
CA GLU A 101 -5.67 -1.91 16.98
C GLU A 101 -7.07 -2.22 16.42
N ILE A 102 -7.30 -1.94 15.14
CA ILE A 102 -8.60 -2.16 14.48
C ILE A 102 -8.94 -3.66 14.42
N VAL A 103 -7.95 -4.51 14.12
CA VAL A 103 -8.13 -5.97 14.15
C VAL A 103 -8.58 -6.43 15.53
N ALA A 104 -7.86 -6.01 16.59
CA ALA A 104 -8.14 -6.43 17.95
C ALA A 104 -9.51 -5.94 18.45
N ALA A 105 -9.90 -4.70 18.11
CA ALA A 105 -11.14 -4.10 18.59
C ALA A 105 -12.38 -4.49 17.77
N CYS A 106 -12.24 -4.69 16.46
CA CYS A 106 -13.37 -4.86 15.55
C CYS A 106 -13.51 -6.27 14.98
N GLY A 107 -12.55 -7.18 15.23
CA GLY A 107 -12.48 -8.46 14.53
C GLY A 107 -12.31 -8.28 13.01
N ALA A 108 -11.73 -7.15 12.60
CA ALA A 108 -11.48 -6.86 11.19
C ALA A 108 -10.32 -7.71 10.66
N ARG A 109 -10.18 -7.76 9.33
CA ARG A 109 -9.11 -8.46 8.63
C ARG A 109 -8.39 -7.55 7.65
N VAL A 110 -7.06 -7.57 7.67
CA VAL A 110 -6.24 -6.99 6.60
C VAL A 110 -6.33 -7.90 5.37
N ILE A 111 -6.72 -7.34 4.23
CA ILE A 111 -6.86 -8.09 2.97
C ILE A 111 -5.78 -7.73 1.95
N SER A 112 -5.11 -6.59 2.12
CA SER A 112 -3.96 -6.20 1.32
C SER A 112 -3.02 -5.30 2.11
N GLY A 113 -1.71 -5.54 1.97
CA GLY A 113 -0.65 -4.68 2.48
C GLY A 113 0.29 -4.29 1.35
N VAL A 114 1.58 -4.59 1.46
CA VAL A 114 2.56 -4.21 0.43
C VAL A 114 2.31 -4.94 -0.89
N ARG A 115 2.15 -4.17 -1.98
CA ARG A 115 2.08 -4.70 -3.36
C ARG A 115 2.72 -3.75 -4.36
N HIS A 116 3.65 -4.26 -5.16
CA HIS A 116 4.35 -3.50 -6.20
C HIS A 116 3.45 -3.30 -7.43
N THR A 117 2.54 -2.35 -7.34
CA THR A 117 1.53 -2.05 -8.38
C THR A 117 1.42 -0.55 -8.65
N ARG A 118 0.89 -0.21 -9.82
CA ARG A 118 0.57 1.18 -10.20
C ARG A 118 -0.92 1.44 -10.01
N VAL A 119 -1.27 2.71 -9.79
CA VAL A 119 -2.67 3.14 -9.75
C VAL A 119 -3.26 3.01 -11.15
N ALA A 120 -4.44 2.40 -11.27
CA ALA A 120 -5.09 2.11 -12.54
C ALA A 120 -5.26 3.37 -13.40
N GLY A 121 -4.96 3.26 -14.70
CA GLY A 121 -5.04 4.39 -15.64
C GLY A 121 -3.94 5.45 -15.46
N THR A 122 -2.94 5.21 -14.60
CA THR A 122 -1.85 6.14 -14.36
C THR A 122 -0.49 5.47 -14.47
N ARG A 123 0.58 6.28 -14.59
CA ARG A 123 1.98 5.81 -14.45
C ARG A 123 2.50 5.90 -13.01
N THR A 124 1.62 6.19 -12.06
CA THR A 124 1.97 6.48 -10.68
C THR A 124 2.01 5.21 -9.82
N MET A 125 3.06 5.06 -9.02
CA MET A 125 3.15 3.97 -8.04
C MET A 125 2.08 4.12 -6.95
N SER A 126 1.42 3.01 -6.62
CA SER A 126 0.47 2.95 -5.52
C SER A 126 1.17 3.14 -4.16
N LEU A 127 0.49 3.71 -3.17
CA LEU A 127 0.99 3.77 -1.79
C LEU A 127 1.17 2.38 -1.16
N HIS A 128 0.50 1.36 -1.69
CA HIS A 128 0.79 -0.02 -1.32
C HIS A 128 2.19 -0.46 -1.75
N ALA A 129 2.76 0.10 -2.81
CA ALA A 129 4.11 -0.27 -3.25
C ALA A 129 5.19 0.23 -2.28
N SER A 130 4.93 1.35 -1.60
CA SER A 130 5.83 1.95 -0.61
C SER A 130 5.48 1.58 0.84
N GLY A 131 4.56 0.62 1.06
CA GLY A 131 4.14 0.22 2.40
C GLY A 131 3.40 1.31 3.19
N GLN A 132 2.83 2.28 2.49
CA GLN A 132 2.11 3.42 3.05
C GLN A 132 0.59 3.25 3.00
N ALA A 133 0.11 2.08 2.58
CA ALA A 133 -1.31 1.78 2.54
C ALA A 133 -1.62 0.32 2.85
N ILE A 134 -2.81 0.10 3.43
CA ILE A 134 -3.42 -1.20 3.68
C ILE A 134 -4.90 -1.16 3.30
N ASP A 135 -5.45 -2.33 2.96
CA ASP A 135 -6.88 -2.52 2.72
C ASP A 135 -7.43 -3.45 3.80
N MET A 136 -8.50 -3.05 4.48
CA MET A 136 -9.13 -3.81 5.57
C MET A 136 -10.62 -4.09 5.32
N ARG A 137 -11.09 -5.27 5.75
CA ARG A 137 -12.49 -5.70 5.67
C ARG A 137 -13.00 -6.05 7.07
N GLY A 138 -14.29 -5.79 7.36
CA GLY A 138 -14.88 -6.03 8.67
C GLY A 138 -16.12 -5.16 8.87
N ASN A 139 -16.56 -4.98 10.12
CA ASN A 139 -17.66 -4.08 10.45
C ASN A 139 -17.24 -2.62 10.15
N PRO A 140 -17.83 -1.96 9.14
CA PRO A 140 -17.40 -0.63 8.73
C PRO A 140 -17.63 0.42 9.81
N ALA A 141 -18.71 0.32 10.60
CA ALA A 141 -18.99 1.28 11.67
C ALA A 141 -17.89 1.25 12.75
N CYS A 142 -17.44 0.05 13.14
CA CYS A 142 -16.34 -0.09 14.10
C CYS A 142 -15.01 0.43 13.53
N ILE A 143 -14.68 0.04 12.30
CA ILE A 143 -13.45 0.50 11.63
C ILE A 143 -13.41 2.03 11.58
N TYR A 144 -14.50 2.67 11.14
CA TYR A 144 -14.55 4.12 11.04
C TYR A 144 -14.46 4.83 12.39
N ARG A 145 -15.01 4.25 13.46
CA ARG A 145 -14.84 4.78 14.82
C ARG A 145 -13.37 4.85 15.23
N HIS A 146 -12.58 3.81 14.97
CA HIS A 146 -11.13 3.78 15.26
C HIS A 146 -10.29 4.66 14.34
N LEU A 147 -10.85 5.07 13.20
CA LEU A 147 -10.24 5.99 12.25
C LEU A 147 -10.63 7.46 12.50
N GLN A 148 -11.52 7.74 13.46
CA GLN A 148 -11.77 9.12 13.89
C GLN A 148 -10.49 9.71 14.46
N GLY A 149 -10.10 10.89 13.98
CA GLY A 149 -8.83 11.53 14.38
C GLY A 149 -7.56 10.91 13.78
N TRP A 150 -7.65 9.85 12.95
CA TRP A 150 -6.47 9.29 12.28
C TRP A 150 -5.79 10.34 11.38
N PRO A 151 -4.49 10.65 11.57
CA PRO A 151 -3.80 11.67 10.78
C PRO A 151 -3.56 11.27 9.32
N GLY A 152 -3.53 9.97 9.03
CA GLY A 152 -3.39 9.45 7.67
C GLY A 152 -4.67 9.57 6.83
N GLY A 153 -4.67 9.00 5.63
CA GLY A 153 -5.83 8.96 4.73
C GLY A 153 -6.72 7.74 4.95
N TYR A 154 -8.00 7.80 4.60
CA TYR A 154 -8.83 6.59 4.42
C TYR A 154 -10.06 6.81 3.54
N THR A 155 -10.59 5.71 2.99
CA THR A 155 -11.80 5.73 2.15
C THR A 155 -13.10 5.69 2.95
N THR A 156 -14.11 6.45 2.54
CA THR A 156 -15.39 6.57 3.25
C THR A 156 -16.56 5.82 2.61
N ASP A 157 -16.36 5.18 1.47
CA ASP A 157 -17.40 4.54 0.66
C ASP A 157 -17.37 3.00 0.72
N TYR A 158 -17.38 2.46 1.94
CA TYR A 158 -17.29 1.01 2.17
C TYR A 158 -18.28 0.19 1.34
N GLY A 159 -19.53 0.66 1.17
CA GLY A 159 -20.55 -0.06 0.41
C GLY A 159 -20.17 -0.31 -1.06
N ARG A 160 -19.34 0.56 -1.65
CA ARG A 160 -18.88 0.44 -3.04
C ARG A 160 -17.62 -0.43 -3.16
N ALA A 161 -16.64 -0.23 -2.29
CA ALA A 161 -15.35 -0.91 -2.36
C ALA A 161 -15.33 -2.25 -1.62
N GLN A 162 -16.24 -2.48 -0.69
CA GLN A 162 -16.29 -3.63 0.22
C GLN A 162 -15.00 -3.82 1.06
N HIS A 163 -14.27 -2.73 1.28
CA HIS A 163 -13.12 -2.62 2.16
C HIS A 163 -12.86 -1.14 2.48
N VAL A 164 -12.08 -0.86 3.53
CA VAL A 164 -11.53 0.46 3.81
C VAL A 164 -10.06 0.45 3.40
N HIS A 165 -9.69 1.34 2.48
CA HIS A 165 -8.31 1.70 2.22
C HIS A 165 -7.85 2.69 3.30
N ILE A 166 -6.69 2.45 3.91
CA ILE A 166 -6.12 3.30 4.95
C ILE A 166 -4.67 3.57 4.58
N SER A 167 -4.26 4.83 4.58
CA SER A 167 -2.92 5.25 4.19
C SER A 167 -2.25 6.16 5.22
N TYR A 168 -0.92 6.23 5.20
CA TYR A 168 -0.11 7.09 6.06
C TYR A 168 1.03 7.74 5.26
N GLY A 169 1.06 9.08 5.28
CA GLY A 169 1.97 9.90 4.45
C GLY A 169 1.56 9.97 2.97
N GLY A 170 2.49 10.45 2.15
CA GLY A 170 2.31 10.54 0.69
C GLY A 170 1.15 11.44 0.25
N ARG A 171 0.62 11.14 -0.95
CA ARG A 171 -0.40 11.96 -1.62
C ARG A 171 -1.78 11.92 -0.96
N GLU A 172 -2.03 10.94 -0.10
CA GLU A 172 -3.34 10.69 0.52
C GLU A 172 -3.38 11.09 2.00
N HIS A 173 -2.29 11.63 2.52
CA HIS A 173 -2.19 11.99 3.94
C HIS A 173 -3.31 12.96 4.35
N GLY A 174 -4.03 12.61 5.41
CA GLY A 174 -5.16 13.38 5.92
C GLY A 174 -6.41 13.39 5.03
N LEU A 175 -6.42 12.70 3.89
CA LEU A 175 -7.57 12.73 2.98
C LEU A 175 -8.68 11.76 3.40
N ARG A 176 -9.92 12.15 3.10
CA ARG A 176 -11.11 11.30 3.18
C ARG A 176 -11.70 11.25 1.78
N PHE A 177 -11.69 10.09 1.15
CA PHE A 177 -12.07 9.98 -0.25
C PHE A 177 -13.02 8.81 -0.51
N ALA A 178 -13.78 8.92 -1.60
CA ALA A 178 -14.67 7.86 -2.07
C ALA A 178 -14.19 7.38 -3.44
N HIS A 179 -14.26 6.08 -3.69
CA HIS A 179 -13.97 5.51 -5.00
C HIS A 179 -14.97 6.08 -6.02
N GLY A 180 -14.45 6.58 -7.14
CA GLY A 180 -15.24 7.10 -8.27
C GLY A 180 -16.03 8.38 -8.05
N GLY A 181 -15.72 9.17 -7.01
CA GLY A 181 -16.17 10.56 -6.89
C GLY A 181 -15.16 11.53 -7.54
N LYS A 182 -15.64 12.68 -8.05
CA LYS A 182 -14.76 13.82 -8.34
C LYS A 182 -13.99 14.16 -7.06
N SER A 183 -12.67 14.36 -7.19
CA SER A 183 -11.71 14.64 -6.10
C SER A 183 -12.35 15.45 -4.97
N PRO A 184 -12.19 15.07 -3.68
CA PRO A 184 -12.69 15.89 -2.59
C PRO A 184 -12.08 17.29 -2.73
N SER A 185 -12.96 18.29 -2.93
CA SER A 185 -12.57 19.69 -2.90
C SER A 185 -11.77 19.96 -1.61
N ARG A 186 -10.82 20.89 -1.68
CA ARG A 186 -9.82 21.28 -0.64
C ARG A 186 -10.37 21.64 0.77
N LYS A 187 -11.60 21.29 1.12
CA LYS A 187 -12.23 21.64 2.39
C LYS A 187 -11.84 20.69 3.54
N ALA A 188 -11.40 19.46 3.28
CA ALA A 188 -10.98 18.53 4.34
C ALA A 188 -9.59 18.82 4.93
N SER A 189 -8.74 19.60 4.25
CA SER A 189 -7.38 19.92 4.69
C SER A 189 -7.28 21.06 5.72
N ARG A 190 -8.38 21.72 6.08
CA ARG A 190 -8.33 22.87 7.04
C ARG A 190 -8.38 22.47 8.52
N ASN A 191 -8.70 21.22 8.87
CA ASN A 191 -8.86 20.82 10.28
C ASN A 191 -7.69 20.02 10.87
N ILE A 192 -6.64 19.72 10.09
CA ILE A 192 -5.44 19.00 10.58
C ILE A 192 -4.33 19.98 11.04
N GLN A 193 -4.45 21.28 10.75
CA GLN A 193 -3.50 22.28 11.24
C GLN A 193 -3.60 22.56 12.75
N ILE A 194 -4.53 21.94 13.48
CA ILE A 194 -4.75 22.18 14.92
C ILE A 194 -4.01 21.15 15.81
N ALA A 195 -3.51 20.03 15.27
CA ALA A 195 -2.80 19.02 16.07
C ALA A 195 -1.27 19.23 16.17
N ARG A 196 -0.80 20.45 15.88
CA ARG A 196 0.60 20.89 16.08
C ARG A 196 0.62 22.18 16.89
N ARG A 197 0.27 22.10 18.17
CA ARG A 197 0.64 23.08 19.21
C ARG A 197 0.86 22.34 20.51
#